data_AF-A0A060BY85-F1
#
_entry.id   AF-A0A060BY85-F1
#
_cell.length_a   1.000
_cell.length_b   1.000
_cell.length_c   1.000
_cell.angle_alpha   90.00
_cell.angle_beta   90.00
_cell.angle_gamma   90.00
#
_symmetry.space_group_name_H-M   'P 1'
#
loop_
_entity.id
_entity.type
_entity.pdbx_description
1 polymer ?
#
loop_
_entity_poly.entity_id
_entity_poly.type
_entity_poly.pdbx_seq_one_letter_code
_entity_poly.pdbx_strand_id
1 'polypeptide(L)'
;HATLVEGPAGDWWMIYHGYENGMRTLGRQALLEPIEWTDDGWFRARGGDLSRPLPKPAGGRAGQNGFALSDDFSRDRMGVQWGFHDPKPEDAERLRRRDRALWLRGAGNSPQDSAPLTCSVPDRAYEVEVTLQPMPGGKPACCCSTTTRRSSAWDSPTTRS
;
A
#
# COMPACT_ATOMS: atom_id res chain seq x y z
N HIS A 1 13.46 -5.02 11.96
CA HIS A 1 12.34 -5.57 12.77
C HIS A 1 11.95 -6.86 12.12
N ALA A 2 12.33 -7.98 12.73
CA ALA A 2 12.22 -9.31 12.13
C ALA A 2 11.47 -10.26 13.05
N THR A 3 10.82 -11.25 12.44
CA THR A 3 10.15 -12.35 13.12
C THR A 3 10.57 -13.64 12.44
N LEU A 4 11.00 -14.63 13.22
CA LEU A 4 11.32 -15.97 12.71
C LEU A 4 10.03 -16.79 12.59
N VAL A 5 9.91 -17.54 11.50
CA VAL A 5 8.76 -18.41 11.22
C VAL A 5 9.24 -19.73 10.65
N GLU A 6 8.59 -20.82 11.05
CA GLU A 6 8.80 -22.15 10.46
C GLU A 6 7.93 -22.28 9.20
N GLY A 7 8.55 -22.80 8.14
CA GLY A 7 7.95 -23.04 6.84
C GLY A 7 7.19 -24.37 6.80
N PRO A 8 6.45 -24.63 5.70
CA PRO A 8 5.61 -25.82 5.58
C PRO A 8 6.39 -27.14 5.53
N ALA A 9 7.68 -27.07 5.17
CA ALA A 9 8.57 -28.22 5.11
C ALA A 9 9.47 -28.36 6.35
N GLY A 10 9.24 -27.56 7.41
CA GLY A 10 10.07 -27.51 8.62
C GLY A 10 11.35 -26.69 8.47
N ASP A 11 11.53 -26.02 7.33
CA ASP A 11 12.61 -25.06 7.07
C ASP A 11 12.34 -23.72 7.75
N TRP A 12 13.38 -22.99 8.16
CA TRP A 12 13.20 -21.73 8.89
C TRP A 12 13.40 -20.50 8.02
N TRP A 13 12.60 -19.48 8.32
CA TRP A 13 12.56 -18.22 7.58
C TRP A 13 12.51 -17.03 8.53
N MET A 14 12.89 -15.88 8.01
CA MET A 14 12.78 -14.60 8.69
C MET A 14 11.96 -13.65 7.83
N ILE A 15 10.86 -13.12 8.39
CA ILE A 15 10.08 -12.04 7.79
C ILE A 15 10.44 -10.71 8.44
N TYR A 16 10.67 -9.69 7.64
CA TYR A 16 10.99 -8.36 8.11
C TYR A 16 10.62 -7.31 7.07
N HIS A 17 10.95 -6.05 7.34
CA HIS A 17 10.73 -4.98 6.39
C HIS A 17 11.98 -4.14 6.14
N GLY A 18 12.11 -3.65 4.91
CA GLY A 18 13.22 -2.82 4.45
C GLY A 18 12.78 -1.79 3.43
N TYR A 19 13.68 -0.86 3.10
CA TYR A 19 13.49 0.04 1.96
C TYR A 19 14.31 -0.47 0.80
N GLU A 20 13.73 -0.46 -0.39
CA GLU A 20 14.51 -0.68 -1.59
C GLU A 20 15.48 0.50 -1.81
N ASN A 21 16.71 0.18 -2.22
CA ASN A 21 17.77 1.19 -2.38
C ASN A 21 17.37 2.25 -3.42
N GLY A 22 17.44 3.53 -3.04
CA GLY A 22 17.01 4.65 -3.89
C GLY A 22 15.50 4.88 -3.94
N MET A 23 14.66 4.01 -3.36
CA MET A 23 13.20 4.04 -3.50
C MET A 23 12.47 4.19 -2.16
N ARG A 24 12.97 5.08 -1.28
CA ARG A 24 12.37 5.32 0.05
C ARG A 24 10.88 5.71 0.00
N THR A 25 10.45 6.34 -1.10
CA THR A 25 9.08 6.80 -1.33
C THR A 25 8.07 5.67 -1.50
N LEU A 26 8.51 4.44 -1.85
CA LEU A 26 7.66 3.24 -1.89
C LEU A 26 7.32 2.71 -0.48
N GLY A 27 7.88 3.31 0.57
CA GLY A 27 7.71 2.85 1.93
C GLY A 27 8.51 1.58 2.21
N ARG A 28 8.16 0.92 3.31
CA ARG A 28 8.84 -0.31 3.74
C ARG A 28 8.15 -1.51 3.10
N GLN A 29 8.92 -2.31 2.38
CA GLN A 29 8.45 -3.54 1.76
C GLN A 29 8.70 -4.72 2.70
N ALA A 30 7.79 -5.70 2.67
CA ALA A 30 7.98 -6.95 3.38
C ALA A 30 9.01 -7.82 2.63
N LEU A 31 9.98 -8.36 3.37
CA LEU A 31 11.03 -9.23 2.88
C LEU A 31 10.93 -10.58 3.59
N LEU A 32 11.21 -11.65 2.86
CA LEU A 32 11.25 -13.02 3.37
C LEU A 32 12.59 -13.65 2.97
N GLU A 33 13.33 -14.14 3.94
CA GLU A 33 14.67 -14.69 3.75
C GLU A 33 14.82 -16.02 4.49
N PRO A 34 15.46 -17.05 3.88
CA PRO A 34 15.74 -18.29 4.60
C PRO A 34 16.79 -18.04 5.69
N ILE A 35 16.67 -18.79 6.79
CA ILE A 35 17.68 -18.81 7.84
C ILE A 35 18.12 -20.25 8.12
N GLU A 36 19.29 -20.39 8.72
CA GLU A 36 19.73 -21.66 9.30
C GLU A 36 20.02 -21.47 10.79
N TRP A 37 19.70 -22.48 11.59
CA TRP A 37 20.14 -22.57 12.98
C TRP A 37 21.56 -23.15 13.01
N THR A 38 22.43 -22.53 13.80
CA THR A 38 23.78 -23.02 14.05
C THR A 38 23.81 -23.85 15.33
N ASP A 39 24.82 -24.71 15.47
CA ASP A 39 24.94 -25.65 16.59
C ASP A 39 25.00 -24.97 17.97
N ASP A 40 25.41 -23.70 18.01
CA ASP A 40 25.46 -22.86 19.21
C ASP A 40 24.12 -22.15 19.53
N GLY A 41 23.05 -22.49 18.81
CA GLY A 41 21.71 -21.97 19.04
C GLY A 41 21.43 -20.58 18.48
N TRP A 42 22.35 -20.02 17.69
CA TRP A 42 22.11 -18.80 16.93
C TRP A 42 21.51 -19.11 15.56
N PHE A 43 21.00 -18.07 14.87
CA PHE A 43 20.58 -18.19 13.49
C PHE A 43 21.42 -17.31 12.57
N ARG A 44 21.50 -17.69 11.30
CA ARG A 44 22.14 -16.91 10.24
C ARG A 44 21.20 -16.76 9.04
N ALA A 45 21.15 -15.56 8.49
CA ALA A 45 20.39 -15.26 7.28
C ALA A 45 21.13 -15.79 6.02
N ARG A 46 20.37 -16.33 5.07
CA ARG A 46 20.90 -17.07 3.90
C ARG A 46 20.37 -16.58 2.55
N GLY A 47 19.78 -15.39 2.48
CA GLY A 47 19.27 -14.78 1.26
C GLY A 47 20.32 -14.12 0.39
N GLY A 48 21.48 -13.73 0.94
CA GLY A 48 22.53 -13.08 0.16
C GLY A 48 22.06 -11.73 -0.42
N ASP A 49 22.09 -11.58 -1.75
CA ASP A 49 21.64 -10.35 -2.43
C ASP A 49 20.12 -10.34 -2.59
N LEU A 50 19.45 -9.62 -1.68
CA LEU A 50 17.99 -9.49 -1.64
C LEU A 50 17.39 -8.70 -2.82
N SER A 51 18.22 -8.13 -3.70
CA SER A 51 17.74 -7.57 -4.98
C SER A 51 17.45 -8.66 -6.01
N ARG A 52 17.85 -9.91 -5.75
CA ARG A 52 17.62 -11.06 -6.62
C ARG A 52 16.48 -11.93 -6.09
N PRO A 53 15.75 -12.63 -6.98
CA PRO A 53 14.76 -13.61 -6.56
C PRO A 53 15.40 -14.69 -5.68
N LEU A 54 14.73 -15.02 -4.58
CA LEU A 54 15.09 -16.13 -3.70
C LEU A 54 14.14 -17.31 -3.93
N PRO A 55 14.58 -18.55 -3.65
CA PRO A 55 13.66 -19.67 -3.51
C PRO A 55 12.57 -19.34 -2.48
N LYS A 56 11.34 -19.78 -2.73
CA LYS A 56 10.23 -19.71 -1.77
C LYS A 56 10.25 -20.92 -0.83
N PRO A 57 9.58 -20.86 0.34
CA PRO A 57 9.40 -22.02 1.22
C PRO A 57 8.86 -23.24 0.47
N ALA A 58 9.46 -24.41 0.73
CA ALA A 58 9.03 -25.67 0.15
C ALA A 58 7.74 -26.19 0.79
N GLY A 59 7.05 -27.14 0.14
CA GLY A 59 5.84 -27.78 0.69
C GLY A 59 4.59 -26.90 0.75
N GLY A 60 4.69 -25.60 0.44
CA GLY A 60 3.56 -24.67 0.43
C GLY A 60 2.72 -24.75 -0.85
N ARG A 61 1.44 -24.40 -0.73
CA ARG A 61 0.56 -24.17 -1.89
C ARG A 61 0.77 -22.75 -2.42
N ALA A 62 1.08 -22.63 -3.71
CA ALA A 62 1.21 -21.32 -4.35
C ALA A 62 -0.13 -20.56 -4.36
N GLY A 63 -0.09 -19.29 -3.97
CA GLY A 63 -1.20 -18.35 -4.12
C GLY A 63 -1.08 -17.54 -5.41
N GLN A 64 -2.08 -16.68 -5.66
CA GLN A 64 -1.95 -15.64 -6.67
C GLN A 64 -0.95 -14.59 -6.18
N ASN A 65 -0.04 -14.18 -7.06
CA ASN A 65 0.88 -13.09 -6.78
C ASN A 65 0.25 -11.75 -7.15
N GLY A 66 0.42 -10.76 -6.28
CA GLY A 66 -0.11 -9.41 -6.49
C GLY A 66 -1.64 -9.32 -6.39
N PHE A 67 -2.16 -8.10 -6.54
CA PHE A 67 -3.59 -7.83 -6.68
C PHE A 67 -3.78 -6.67 -7.65
N ALA A 68 -4.87 -6.69 -8.42
CA ALA A 68 -5.19 -5.60 -9.33
C ALA A 68 -5.53 -4.32 -8.55
N LEU A 69 -4.89 -3.21 -8.93
CA LEU A 69 -5.14 -1.88 -8.34
C LEU A 69 -6.27 -1.11 -9.05
N SER A 70 -6.75 -1.60 -10.20
CA SER A 70 -7.98 -1.10 -10.81
C SER A 70 -9.20 -1.59 -10.02
N ASP A 71 -10.15 -0.71 -9.78
CA ASP A 71 -11.37 -1.02 -9.05
C ASP A 71 -12.61 -0.46 -9.76
N ASP A 72 -13.61 -1.31 -9.95
CA ASP A 72 -14.93 -0.95 -10.48
C ASP A 72 -15.94 -0.67 -9.36
N PHE A 73 -15.48 -0.70 -8.10
CA PHE A 73 -16.24 -0.46 -6.89
C PHE A 73 -17.46 -1.39 -6.72
N SER A 74 -17.48 -2.54 -7.38
CA SER A 74 -18.54 -3.55 -7.26
C SER A 74 -18.46 -4.36 -5.97
N ARG A 75 -17.32 -4.34 -5.29
CA ARG A 75 -17.05 -5.09 -4.04
C ARG A 75 -16.31 -4.21 -3.04
N ASP A 76 -16.33 -4.63 -1.78
CA ASP A 76 -15.50 -4.01 -0.75
C ASP A 76 -14.04 -4.43 -0.90
N ARG A 77 -13.13 -3.43 -0.93
CA ARG A 77 -11.68 -3.60 -0.95
C ARG A 77 -10.98 -2.73 0.10
N MET A 78 -11.73 -2.21 1.08
CA MET A 78 -11.18 -1.45 2.20
C MET A 78 -10.24 -2.31 3.05
N GLY A 79 -9.15 -1.72 3.55
CA GLY A 79 -8.15 -2.39 4.38
C GLY A 79 -7.17 -3.28 3.62
N VAL A 80 -7.44 -3.57 2.34
CA VAL A 80 -6.52 -4.31 1.46
C VAL A 80 -5.92 -3.39 0.40
N GLN A 81 -6.79 -2.67 -0.33
CA GLN A 81 -6.37 -1.74 -1.38
C GLN A 81 -6.61 -0.29 -0.97
N TRP A 82 -7.81 0.01 -0.49
CA TRP A 82 -8.22 1.36 -0.11
C TRP A 82 -8.13 1.57 1.40
N GLY A 83 -7.61 2.72 1.81
CA GLY A 83 -7.56 3.10 3.21
C GLY A 83 -7.61 4.62 3.35
N PHE A 84 -8.33 5.10 4.36
CA PHE A 84 -8.25 6.51 4.73
C PHE A 84 -6.87 6.81 5.34
N HIS A 85 -6.30 7.95 5.00
CA HIS A 85 -5.13 8.46 5.69
C HIS A 85 -5.56 9.07 7.03
N ASP A 86 -4.90 8.65 8.11
CA ASP A 86 -5.18 9.06 9.50
C ASP A 86 -6.69 9.02 9.84
N PRO A 87 -7.34 7.84 9.72
CA PRO A 87 -8.79 7.72 9.81
C PRO A 87 -9.32 8.06 11.20
N LYS A 88 -10.41 8.81 11.24
CA LYS A 88 -11.28 8.97 12.40
C LYS A 88 -12.38 7.90 12.38
N PRO A 89 -12.98 7.57 13.54
CA PRO A 89 -14.07 6.59 13.60
C PRO A 89 -15.21 6.88 12.63
N GLU A 90 -15.52 8.15 12.39
CA GLU A 90 -16.64 8.59 11.55
C GLU A 90 -16.32 8.57 10.04
N ASP A 91 -15.05 8.39 9.66
CA ASP A 91 -14.65 8.47 8.25
C ASP A 91 -15.23 7.35 7.40
N ALA A 92 -15.51 6.20 8.01
CA ALA A 92 -16.18 5.09 7.34
C ALA A 92 -17.57 5.48 6.81
N GLU A 93 -18.29 6.37 7.51
CA GLU A 93 -19.65 6.79 7.12
C GLU A 93 -19.66 7.70 5.88
N ARG A 94 -18.52 8.28 5.52
CA ARG A 94 -18.35 9.13 4.34
C ARG A 94 -18.33 8.33 3.05
N LEU A 95 -18.11 7.02 3.13
CA LEU A 95 -17.92 6.13 1.99
C LEU A 95 -19.18 5.29 1.75
N ARG A 96 -19.69 5.30 0.53
CA ARG A 96 -20.78 4.41 0.09
C ARG A 96 -20.47 3.84 -1.29
N ARG A 97 -20.65 2.54 -1.46
CA ARG A 97 -20.58 1.89 -2.78
C ARG A 97 -21.98 1.74 -3.34
N ARG A 98 -22.20 2.22 -4.56
CA ARG A 98 -23.50 2.12 -5.24
C ARG A 98 -23.27 2.29 -6.74
N ASP A 99 -24.02 1.54 -7.56
CA ASP A 99 -24.03 1.70 -9.03
C ASP A 99 -22.63 1.58 -9.68
N ARG A 100 -21.78 0.68 -9.17
CA ARG A 100 -20.38 0.50 -9.61
C ARG A 100 -19.54 1.78 -9.50
N ALA A 101 -19.84 2.60 -8.49
CA ALA A 101 -19.11 3.80 -8.15
C ALA A 101 -18.86 3.89 -6.64
N LEU A 102 -17.78 4.59 -6.28
CA LEU A 102 -17.48 4.95 -4.90
C LEU A 102 -17.93 6.38 -4.64
N TRP A 103 -18.93 6.52 -3.79
CA TRP A 103 -19.39 7.81 -3.30
C TRP A 103 -18.58 8.17 -2.06
N LEU A 104 -17.88 9.29 -2.13
CA LEU A 104 -17.07 9.79 -1.02
C LEU A 104 -17.51 11.21 -0.66
N ARG A 105 -18.00 11.38 0.57
CA ARG A 105 -18.22 12.72 1.14
C ARG A 105 -16.87 13.34 1.48
N GLY A 106 -16.62 14.55 0.98
CA GLY A 106 -15.45 15.34 1.36
C GLY A 106 -15.41 15.62 2.86
N ALA A 107 -14.20 15.78 3.40
CA ALA A 107 -13.95 16.25 4.76
C ALA A 107 -12.78 17.22 4.77
N GLY A 108 -12.80 18.15 5.72
CA GLY A 108 -11.86 19.26 5.78
C GLY A 108 -12.14 20.34 4.74
N ASN A 109 -11.32 21.38 4.76
CA ASN A 109 -11.38 22.50 3.81
C ASN A 109 -10.17 22.54 2.86
N SER A 110 -9.20 21.66 3.08
CA SER A 110 -7.92 21.59 2.38
C SER A 110 -7.38 20.14 2.41
N PRO A 111 -6.37 19.80 1.59
CA PRO A 111 -5.70 18.51 1.71
C PRO A 111 -5.09 18.26 3.11
N GLN A 112 -4.67 19.32 3.83
CA GLN A 112 -4.01 19.19 5.13
C GLN A 112 -4.95 18.74 6.26
N ASP A 113 -6.23 19.13 6.21
CA ASP A 113 -7.26 18.80 7.20
C ASP A 113 -8.30 17.81 6.67
N SER A 114 -8.04 17.22 5.49
CA SER A 114 -8.82 16.13 4.94
C SER A 114 -8.30 14.78 5.45
N ALA A 115 -9.21 13.80 5.58
CA ALA A 115 -8.85 12.38 5.61
C ALA A 115 -9.11 11.81 4.20
N PRO A 116 -8.11 11.85 3.29
CA PRO A 116 -8.25 11.37 1.92
C PRO A 116 -8.30 9.85 1.89
N LEU A 117 -9.01 9.31 0.91
CA LEU A 117 -8.93 7.90 0.57
C LEU A 117 -7.66 7.68 -0.26
N THR A 118 -6.87 6.68 0.12
CA THR A 118 -5.56 6.38 -0.48
C THR A 118 -5.50 4.95 -0.99
N CYS A 119 -4.69 4.73 -2.03
CA CYS A 119 -4.30 3.43 -2.55
C CYS A 119 -2.77 3.40 -2.61
N SER A 120 -2.15 2.41 -1.95
CA SER A 120 -0.70 2.25 -1.97
C SER A 120 -0.27 1.58 -3.28
N VAL A 121 0.71 2.17 -3.97
CA VAL A 121 1.28 1.62 -5.20
C VAL A 121 2.69 1.10 -4.91
N PRO A 122 2.94 -0.22 -5.05
CA PRO A 122 4.25 -0.80 -4.74
C PRO A 122 5.25 -0.69 -5.90
N ASP A 123 4.79 -0.33 -7.09
CA ASP A 123 5.57 -0.29 -8.32
C ASP A 123 6.43 0.98 -8.46
N ARG A 124 7.61 0.83 -9.06
CA ARG A 124 8.55 1.94 -9.33
C ARG A 124 8.03 2.91 -10.39
N ALA A 125 7.18 2.42 -11.29
CA ALA A 125 6.57 3.19 -12.37
C ALA A 125 5.10 2.78 -12.49
N TYR A 126 4.21 3.75 -12.53
CA TYR A 126 2.78 3.54 -12.57
C TYR A 126 2.06 4.70 -13.24
N GLU A 127 0.83 4.45 -13.65
CA GLU A 127 -0.11 5.44 -14.17
C GLU A 127 -1.40 5.37 -13.34
N VAL A 128 -2.00 6.53 -13.09
CA VAL A 128 -3.25 6.63 -12.34
C VAL A 128 -4.25 7.40 -13.18
N GLU A 129 -5.36 6.74 -13.51
CA GLU A 129 -6.52 7.37 -14.13
C GLU A 129 -7.72 7.27 -13.19
N VAL A 130 -8.42 8.38 -13.01
CA VAL A 130 -9.64 8.42 -12.19
C VAL A 130 -10.70 9.25 -12.92
N THR A 131 -11.91 8.70 -13.01
CA THR A 131 -13.08 9.47 -13.42
C THR A 131 -13.79 10.01 -12.18
N LEU A 132 -13.92 11.33 -12.08
CA LEU A 132 -14.51 12.02 -10.93
C LEU A 132 -15.75 12.79 -11.36
N GLN A 133 -16.87 12.58 -10.67
CA GLN A 133 -18.07 13.39 -10.81
C GLN A 133 -18.26 14.27 -9.57
N PRO A 134 -18.07 15.60 -9.65
CA PRO A 134 -18.30 16.49 -8.53
C PRO A 134 -19.79 16.55 -8.17
N MET A 135 -20.09 16.47 -6.88
CA MET A 135 -21.41 16.85 -6.36
C MET A 135 -21.46 18.37 -6.13
N PRO A 136 -22.66 19.00 -6.11
CA PRO A 136 -22.79 20.43 -5.86
C PRO A 136 -22.03 20.87 -4.59
N GLY A 137 -21.17 21.88 -4.73
CA GLY A 137 -20.33 22.41 -3.64
C GLY A 137 -19.07 21.59 -3.31
N GLY A 138 -18.89 20.42 -3.92
CA GLY A 138 -17.68 19.58 -3.76
C GLY A 138 -16.58 19.94 -4.74
N LYS A 139 -15.33 19.92 -4.27
CA LYS A 139 -14.12 20.05 -5.10
C LYS A 139 -13.34 18.73 -5.10
N PRO A 140 -13.57 17.83 -6.05
CA PRO A 140 -12.84 16.57 -6.12
C PRO A 140 -11.41 16.84 -6.60
N ALA A 141 -10.44 16.09 -6.07
CA ALA A 141 -9.05 16.14 -6.47
C ALA A 141 -8.42 14.74 -6.39
N CYS A 142 -7.48 14.44 -7.27
CA CYS A 142 -6.62 13.28 -7.22
C CYS A 142 -5.18 13.75 -7.07
N CYS A 143 -4.44 13.22 -6.10
CA CYS A 143 -3.08 13.64 -5.77
C CYS A 143 -2.17 12.43 -5.57
N CYS A 144 -0.94 12.51 -6.05
CA CYS A 144 0.12 11.57 -5.69
C CYS A 144 0.91 12.14 -4.51
N SER A 145 0.97 11.42 -3.40
CA SER A 145 1.69 11.85 -2.20
C SER A 145 2.65 10.77 -1.73
N THR A 146 3.86 11.15 -1.33
CA THR A 146 4.78 10.25 -0.64
C THR A 146 4.60 10.41 0.87
N THR A 147 4.57 9.32 1.63
CA THR A 147 4.37 9.30 3.09
C THR A 147 5.51 9.99 3.89
N THR A 148 6.53 10.51 3.22
CA THR A 148 7.57 11.31 3.87
C THR A 148 6.96 12.61 4.38
N ARG A 149 6.92 12.79 5.71
CA ARG A 149 6.52 14.03 6.42
C ARG A 149 7.22 15.27 5.84
N ARG A 150 6.66 15.83 4.78
CA ARG A 150 6.73 17.22 4.31
C ARG A 150 5.83 17.29 3.09
N SER A 151 4.58 17.66 3.33
CA SER A 151 3.75 18.24 2.29
C SER A 151 4.41 19.54 1.84
N SER A 152 5.01 19.56 0.65
CA SER A 152 5.21 20.79 -0.11
C SER A 152 4.13 20.84 -1.18
N ALA A 153 3.57 22.04 -1.33
CA ALA A 153 2.35 22.41 -2.04
C ALA A 153 2.28 21.98 -3.51
N TRP A 154 1.06 21.87 -4.03
CA TRP A 154 0.80 21.78 -5.46
C TRP A 154 -0.33 22.73 -5.88
N ASP A 155 -0.07 23.41 -7.00
CA ASP A 155 -0.91 24.41 -7.64
C ASP A 155 -2.23 23.82 -8.18
N SER A 156 -3.29 24.61 -8.06
CA SER A 156 -4.57 24.33 -8.71
C SER A 156 -4.44 24.53 -10.22
N PRO A 157 -4.98 23.64 -11.07
CA PRO A 157 -5.09 23.95 -12.50
C PRO A 157 -6.04 25.14 -12.65
N THR A 158 -5.50 26.27 -13.09
CA THR A 158 -6.29 27.42 -13.50
C THR A 158 -6.98 27.05 -14.81
N THR A 159 -8.29 26.82 -14.77
CA THR A 159 -9.12 26.82 -15.97
C THR A 159 -9.06 28.22 -16.59
N ARG A 160 -8.46 28.33 -17.79
CA ARG A 160 -8.71 29.49 -18.65
C ARG A 160 -10.07 29.31 -19.32
N SER A 161 -10.89 30.33 -19.19
CA SER A 161 -12.10 30.61 -19.98
C SER A 161 -11.79 30.72 -21.47
#